data_AF-A0A813XHB1-F1
#
_entry.id   AF-A0A813XHB1-F1
#
_cell.length_a   1.000
_cell.length_b   1.000
_cell.length_c   1.000
_cell.angle_alpha   90.00
_cell.angle_beta   90.00
_cell.angle_gamma   90.00
#
_symmetry.space_group_name_H-M   'P 1'
#
loop_
_entity.id
_entity.type
_entity.pdbx_description
1 polymer ?
#
loop_
_entity_poly.entity_id
_entity_poly.type
_entity_poly.pdbx_seq_one_letter_code
_entity_poly.pdbx_strand_id
1 'polypeptide(L)'
;MTTASDNTSEYITNSSSSAGLKSLITVIILICICISGFISRLFSIIRFESVIHEFDPWFNYRSTVYMTDNGFYNFLNWFDDLAWYPLGRIVGGTVFPGT
;
A
#
# COMPACT_ATOMS: atom_id res chain seq x y z
N MET A 1 -36.21 -8.75 -47.96
CA MET A 1 -34.96 -9.52 -47.81
C MET A 1 -33.94 -8.62 -47.10
N THR A 2 -34.08 -8.42 -45.79
CA THR A 2 -33.25 -7.49 -44.99
C THR A 2 -33.01 -7.96 -43.54
N THR A 3 -33.42 -9.17 -43.14
CA THR A 3 -33.44 -9.60 -41.73
C THR A 3 -32.12 -10.18 -41.19
N ALA A 4 -31.00 -10.06 -41.90
CA ALA A 4 -29.72 -10.67 -41.52
C ALA A 4 -28.68 -9.68 -40.95
N SER A 5 -28.71 -8.41 -41.36
CA SER A 5 -27.79 -7.36 -40.88
C SER A 5 -28.11 -6.85 -39.48
N ASP A 6 -29.39 -6.88 -39.11
CA ASP A 6 -29.85 -6.33 -37.84
C ASP A 6 -29.47 -7.24 -36.66
N ASN A 7 -29.55 -8.56 -36.87
CA ASN A 7 -29.17 -9.55 -35.86
C ASN A 7 -27.66 -9.48 -35.53
N THR A 8 -26.80 -9.27 -36.55
CA THR A 8 -25.34 -9.19 -36.35
C THR A 8 -24.95 -7.95 -35.55
N SER A 9 -25.65 -6.83 -35.76
CA SER A 9 -25.46 -5.59 -35.02
C SER A 9 -25.85 -5.75 -33.54
N GLU A 10 -26.92 -6.49 -33.26
CA GLU A 10 -27.40 -6.80 -31.91
C GLU A 10 -26.49 -7.80 -31.16
N TYR A 11 -25.87 -8.76 -31.86
CA TYR A 11 -24.85 -9.65 -31.29
C TYR A 11 -23.57 -8.88 -30.92
N ILE A 12 -23.16 -7.88 -31.72
CA ILE A 12 -21.95 -7.08 -31.46
C ILE A 12 -22.15 -6.12 -30.27
N THR A 13 -23.34 -5.51 -30.13
CA THR A 13 -23.68 -4.66 -28.96
C THR A 13 -23.84 -5.47 -27.67
N ASN A 14 -24.43 -6.68 -27.73
CA ASN A 14 -24.49 -7.58 -26.57
C ASN A 14 -23.11 -8.14 -26.20
N SER A 15 -22.26 -8.46 -27.18
CA SER A 15 -20.89 -8.93 -26.93
C SER A 15 -20.00 -7.82 -26.34
N SER A 16 -20.06 -6.60 -26.88
CA SER A 16 -19.38 -5.42 -26.31
C SER A 16 -19.89 -5.06 -24.91
N SER A 17 -21.21 -5.09 -24.70
CA SER A 17 -21.81 -4.88 -23.37
C SER A 17 -21.37 -5.96 -22.39
N SER A 18 -21.29 -7.23 -22.82
CA SER A 18 -20.83 -8.32 -21.97
C SER A 18 -19.35 -8.21 -21.61
N ALA A 19 -18.50 -7.72 -22.53
CA ALA A 19 -17.07 -7.50 -22.27
C ALA A 19 -16.85 -6.33 -21.29
N GLY A 20 -17.58 -5.22 -21.47
CA GLY A 20 -17.54 -4.08 -20.55
C GLY A 20 -18.07 -4.43 -19.16
N LEU A 21 -19.19 -5.16 -19.07
CA LEU A 21 -19.78 -5.61 -17.81
C LEU A 21 -18.87 -6.60 -17.08
N LYS A 22 -18.21 -7.51 -17.81
CA LYS A 22 -17.19 -8.42 -17.24
C LYS A 22 -16.02 -7.64 -16.64
N SER A 23 -15.47 -6.67 -17.37
CA SER A 23 -14.39 -5.82 -16.87
C SER A 23 -14.79 -5.04 -15.61
N LEU A 24 -16.00 -4.45 -15.61
CA LEU A 24 -16.54 -3.73 -14.46
C LEU A 24 -16.69 -4.63 -13.23
N ILE A 25 -17.25 -5.83 -13.41
CA ILE A 25 -17.40 -6.83 -12.33
C ILE A 25 -16.03 -7.26 -11.79
N THR A 26 -15.04 -7.48 -12.65
CA THR A 26 -13.68 -7.82 -12.21
C THR A 26 -13.07 -6.71 -11.36
N VAL A 27 -13.20 -5.44 -11.75
CA VAL A 27 -12.70 -4.31 -10.97
C VAL A 27 -13.41 -4.20 -9.61
N ILE A 28 -14.73 -4.37 -9.57
CA ILE A 28 -15.51 -4.35 -8.32
C ILE A 28 -15.03 -5.45 -7.37
N ILE A 29 -14.82 -6.67 -7.88
CA ILE A 29 -14.35 -7.79 -7.06
C ILE A 29 -12.94 -7.50 -6.52
N LEU A 30 -12.03 -6.95 -7.33
CA LEU A 30 -10.69 -6.57 -6.87
C LEU A 30 -10.74 -5.52 -5.75
N ILE A 31 -11.58 -4.49 -5.91
CA ILE A 31 -11.79 -3.46 -4.88
C ILE A 31 -12.35 -4.08 -3.60
N CYS A 32 -13.35 -4.97 -3.71
CA CYS A 32 -13.92 -5.67 -2.55
C CYS A 32 -12.88 -6.51 -1.81
N ILE A 33 -12.00 -7.21 -2.53
CA ILE A 33 -10.90 -8.00 -1.93
C ILE A 33 -9.90 -7.07 -1.23
N CYS A 34 -9.51 -5.96 -1.86
CA CYS A 34 -8.61 -4.97 -1.25
C CYS A 34 -9.20 -4.38 0.05
N ILE A 35 -10.47 -3.98 0.03
CA ILE A 35 -11.16 -3.43 1.21
C ILE A 35 -11.28 -4.48 2.31
N SER A 36 -11.70 -5.71 1.97
CA SER A 36 -11.82 -6.80 2.93
C SER A 36 -10.47 -7.12 3.61
N GLY A 37 -9.39 -7.16 2.83
CA GLY A 37 -8.04 -7.38 3.34
C GLY A 37 -7.47 -6.23 4.17
N PHE A 38 -7.95 -5.00 3.95
CA PHE A 38 -7.60 -3.83 4.76
C PHE A 38 -8.32 -3.84 6.11
N ILE A 39 -9.64 -4.11 6.10
CA ILE A 39 -10.46 -4.13 7.31
C ILE A 39 -9.98 -5.19 8.31
N SER A 40 -9.57 -6.38 7.84
CA SER A 40 -9.08 -7.44 8.72
C SER A 40 -7.84 -7.04 9.52
N ARG A 41 -6.99 -6.16 8.96
CA ARG A 41 -5.80 -5.62 9.64
C ARG A 41 -6.13 -4.47 10.58
N LEU A 42 -7.19 -3.70 10.32
CA LEU A 42 -7.64 -2.62 11.19
C LEU A 42 -8.25 -3.09 12.51
N PHE A 43 -8.66 -4.37 12.60
CA PHE A 43 -9.26 -4.92 13.82
C PHE A 43 -8.39 -4.75 15.06
N SER A 44 -7.07 -4.83 14.93
CA SER A 44 -6.14 -4.60 16.04
C SER A 44 -6.11 -3.14 16.51
N ILE A 45 -6.32 -2.17 15.61
CA ILE A 45 -6.26 -0.73 15.91
C ILE A 45 -7.58 -0.21 16.49
N ILE A 46 -8.71 -0.86 16.20
CA ILE A 46 -10.02 -0.43 16.72
C ILE A 46 -10.20 -0.83 18.19
N ARG A 47 -9.59 -1.95 18.61
CA ARG A 47 -9.76 -2.51 19.96
C ARG A 47 -8.72 -2.04 20.97
N PHE A 48 -7.54 -1.67 20.50
CA PHE A 48 -6.45 -1.16 21.31
C PHE A 48 -6.15 0.29 20.88
N GLU A 49 -5.58 1.11 21.76
CA GLU A 49 -5.15 2.46 21.37
C GLU A 49 -4.21 2.37 20.16
N SER A 50 -4.28 3.33 19.23
CA SER A 50 -3.40 3.38 18.05
C SER A 50 -1.97 3.75 18.47
N VAL A 51 -1.31 2.80 19.11
CA VAL A 51 0.07 2.86 19.57
C VAL A 51 0.82 1.75 18.85
N ILE A 52 2.09 2.00 18.52
CA ILE A 52 2.98 1.00 17.94
C ILE A 52 3.10 -0.15 18.93
N HIS A 53 2.53 -1.29 18.57
CA HIS A 53 2.70 -2.54 19.28
C HIS A 53 3.98 -3.20 18.75
N GLU A 54 4.76 -3.84 19.64
CA GLU A 54 6.12 -4.36 19.40
C GLU A 54 7.24 -3.29 19.53
N PHE A 55 8.43 -3.71 19.96
CA PHE A 55 9.59 -2.83 20.18
C PHE A 55 10.30 -2.44 18.87
N ASP A 56 10.30 -3.34 17.89
CA ASP A 56 11.04 -3.19 16.62
C ASP A 56 10.55 -2.01 15.74
N PRO A 57 9.23 -1.77 15.56
CA PRO A 57 8.77 -0.69 14.69
C PRO A 57 9.01 0.72 15.25
N TRP A 58 9.35 0.84 16.54
CA TRP A 58 9.69 2.13 17.16
C TRP A 58 10.94 2.75 16.52
N PHE A 59 11.90 1.90 16.13
CA PHE A 59 13.10 2.35 15.43
C PHE A 59 12.77 2.84 14.00
N ASN A 60 11.91 2.13 13.27
CA ASN A 60 11.49 2.53 11.93
C ASN A 60 10.70 3.83 11.95
N TYR A 61 9.85 4.02 12.98
CA TYR A 61 9.15 5.28 13.20
C TYR A 61 10.11 6.45 13.43
N ARG A 62 11.09 6.31 14.35
CA ARG A 62 12.10 7.35 14.61
C ARG A 62 12.93 7.68 13.38
N SER A 63 13.29 6.67 12.60
CA SER A 63 14.02 6.82 11.33
C SER A 63 13.20 7.62 10.31
N THR A 64 11.89 7.35 10.21
CA THR A 64 10.97 8.06 9.33
C THR A 64 10.78 9.52 9.74
N VAL A 65 10.67 9.80 11.05
CA VAL A 65 10.63 11.17 11.58
C VAL A 65 11.92 11.92 11.23
N TYR A 66 13.08 11.32 11.48
CA TYR A 66 14.37 11.94 11.14
C TYR A 66 14.51 12.21 9.64
N MET A 67 14.08 11.28 8.78
CA MET A 67 14.09 11.45 7.33
C MET A 67 13.16 12.58 6.87
N THR A 68 11.98 12.72 7.49
CA THR A 68 11.01 13.77 7.17
C THR A 68 11.56 15.15 7.55
N ASP A 69 12.20 15.26 8.72
CA ASP A 69 12.68 16.54 9.25
C ASP A 69 14.01 16.99 8.64
N ASN A 70 14.93 16.05 8.34
CA ASN A 70 16.29 16.37 7.88
C ASN A 70 16.51 16.13 6.38
N GLY A 71 15.58 15.44 5.71
CA GLY A 71 15.66 15.11 4.28
C GLY A 71 16.52 13.86 3.99
N PHE A 72 16.38 13.36 2.75
CA PHE A 72 16.95 12.08 2.34
C PHE A 72 18.48 11.99 2.40
N TYR A 73 19.19 13.05 1.96
CA TYR A 73 20.65 13.05 1.95
C TYR A 73 21.27 13.06 3.36
N ASN A 74 20.61 13.75 4.29
CA ASN A 74 21.04 13.76 5.69
C ASN A 74 20.66 12.45 6.40
N PHE A 75 19.54 11.82 6.02
CA PHE A 75 19.18 10.48 6.49
C PHE A 75 20.21 9.41 6.10
N LEU A 76 20.70 9.43 4.85
CA LEU A 76 21.74 8.49 4.40
C LEU A 76 23.09 8.67 5.10
N ASN A 77 23.37 9.86 5.64
CA ASN A 77 24.57 10.13 6.43
C ASN A 77 24.27 10.20 7.94
N TRP A 78 23.11 9.72 8.36
CA TRP A 78 22.67 9.86 9.74
C TRP A 78 23.49 8.98 10.68
N PHE A 79 24.09 9.64 11.66
CA PHE A 79 24.70 9.03 12.83
C PHE A 79 23.81 9.24 14.05
N ASP A 80 23.34 8.15 14.64
CA ASP A 80 22.53 8.13 15.86
C ASP A 80 23.45 7.98 17.08
N ASP A 81 23.74 9.10 17.73
CA ASP A 81 24.56 9.20 18.95
C ASP A 81 23.82 8.72 20.22
N LEU A 82 22.48 8.65 20.16
CA LEU A 82 21.63 8.20 21.25
C LEU A 82 21.53 6.66 21.34
N ALA A 83 21.89 5.95 20.28
CA ALA A 83 21.92 4.49 20.26
C ALA A 83 23.32 3.98 20.61
N TRP A 84 23.42 2.87 21.36
CA TRP A 84 24.68 2.20 21.69
C TRP A 84 25.72 3.11 22.38
N TYR A 85 25.35 3.78 23.46
CA TYR A 85 26.30 4.58 24.24
C TYR A 85 27.47 3.70 24.76
N PRO A 86 28.74 4.13 24.63
CA PRO A 86 29.23 5.44 24.14
C PRO A 86 29.64 5.48 22.65
N LEU A 87 29.38 4.42 21.87
CA LEU A 87 29.88 4.25 20.51
C LEU A 87 29.05 4.95 19.43
N GLY A 88 27.72 5.06 19.62
CA GLY A 88 26.81 5.52 18.57
C GLY A 88 26.54 4.47 17.50
N ARG A 89 25.60 4.73 16.59
CA ARG A 89 25.30 3.85 15.44
C ARG A 89 25.14 4.66 14.15
N ILE A 90 25.86 4.26 13.10
CA ILE A 90 25.69 4.80 11.75
C ILE A 90 24.43 4.19 11.14
N VAL A 91 23.31 4.93 11.13
CA VAL A 91 22.01 4.39 10.68
C VAL A 91 21.90 4.37 9.16
N GLY A 92 22.41 5.40 8.49
CA GLY A 92 22.25 5.55 7.04
C GLY A 92 22.91 4.44 6.19
N GLY A 93 23.87 3.70 6.76
CA GLY A 93 24.54 2.56 6.11
C GLY A 93 24.13 1.18 6.62
N THR A 94 23.33 1.09 7.69
CA THR A 94 22.97 -0.20 8.33
C THR A 94 21.48 -0.53 8.26
N VAL A 95 20.68 0.28 7.55
CA VAL A 95 19.23 0.13 7.45
C VAL A 95 18.81 0.15 5.98
N PHE A 96 17.80 -0.65 5.64
CA PHE A 96 17.20 -0.60 4.30
C PHE A 96 16.27 0.63 4.22
N PRO A 97 16.51 1.59 3.32
CA PRO A 97 15.71 2.82 3.24
C PRO A 97 14.29 2.62 2.67
N GLY A 98 13.84 1.37 2.56
CA GLY A 98 12.54 0.99 2.00
C GLY A 98 11.71 0.05 2.88
N THR A 99 12.15 -0.21 4.12
CA THR A 99 11.41 -0.99 5.12
C THR A 99 10.77 -0.11 6.17
#